data_AF-A0A2G2VG69-F1
#
_entry.id   AF-A0A2G2VG69-F1
#
_cell.length_a   1.000
_cell.length_b   1.000
_cell.length_c   1.000
_cell.angle_alpha   90.00
_cell.angle_beta   90.00
_cell.angle_gamma   90.00
#
_symmetry.space_group_name_H-M   'P 1'
#
loop_
_entity.id
_entity.type
_entity.pdbx_description
1 polymer ?
#
loop_
_entity_poly.entity_id
_entity_poly.type
_entity_poly.pdbx_seq_one_letter_code
_entity_poly.pdbx_strand_id
1 'polypeptide(L)'
;MFEPQHSYFRKMITKTIVFISIIDDIYDVYGTLDELELFTVAIQRWDTKEMEQLPDYMRVCYLALINTTNEVAHEWSDLCKSYLREARWYYSGYKPSLEEYMDNAWVSIAVPMVLVHALFLVTNPITKEALESISNYPDIIRRSATIFRLR
;
A
#
# COMPACT_ATOMS: atom_id res chain seq x y z
N MET A 1 5.72 19.17 -2.30
CA MET A 1 5.03 19.61 -3.54
C MET A 1 3.82 20.46 -3.20
N PHE A 2 4.05 21.74 -2.93
CA PHE A 2 3.00 22.73 -2.65
C PHE A 2 2.76 23.68 -3.83
N GLU A 3 3.68 23.69 -4.79
CA GLU A 3 3.74 24.63 -5.89
C GLU A 3 2.57 24.41 -6.88
N PRO A 4 1.95 25.47 -7.43
CA PRO A 4 0.72 25.36 -8.23
C PRO A 4 0.80 24.37 -9.40
N GLN A 5 1.94 24.28 -10.07
CA GLN A 5 2.17 23.39 -11.21
C GLN A 5 2.00 21.91 -10.89
N HIS A 6 2.14 21.50 -9.63
CA HIS A 6 1.97 20.11 -9.19
C HIS A 6 0.51 19.76 -8.82
N SER A 7 -0.47 20.45 -9.42
CA SER A 7 -1.90 20.22 -9.12
C SER A 7 -2.37 18.81 -9.45
N TYR A 8 -1.92 18.24 -10.57
CA TYR A 8 -2.22 16.87 -10.96
C TYR A 8 -1.64 15.86 -9.96
N PHE A 9 -0.36 16.01 -9.64
CA PHE A 9 0.34 15.22 -8.61
C PHE A 9 -0.45 15.21 -7.29
N ARG A 10 -0.83 16.39 -6.79
CA ARG A 10 -1.57 16.49 -5.53
C ARG A 10 -2.89 15.75 -5.58
N LYS A 11 -3.65 15.89 -6.68
CA LYS A 11 -4.92 15.16 -6.86
C LYS A 11 -4.72 13.64 -6.82
N MET A 12 -3.69 13.12 -7.48
CA MET A 12 -3.43 11.67 -7.54
C MET A 12 -2.92 11.10 -6.21
N ILE A 13 -1.99 11.81 -5.55
CA ILE A 13 -1.54 11.40 -4.21
C ILE A 13 -2.68 11.50 -3.18
N THR A 14 -3.54 12.51 -3.23
CA THR A 14 -4.71 12.56 -2.35
C THR A 14 -5.62 11.35 -2.53
N LYS A 15 -5.91 10.94 -3.77
CA LYS A 15 -6.69 9.70 -4.01
C LYS A 15 -6.01 8.48 -3.41
N THR A 16 -4.70 8.37 -3.58
CA THR A 16 -3.90 7.26 -3.06
C THR A 16 -3.95 7.20 -1.54
N ILE A 17 -3.76 8.34 -0.86
CA ILE A 17 -3.84 8.45 0.60
C ILE A 17 -5.23 8.07 1.09
N VAL A 18 -6.30 8.50 0.40
CA VAL A 18 -7.66 8.11 0.75
C VAL A 18 -7.85 6.60 0.65
N PHE A 19 -7.36 5.95 -0.40
CA PHE A 19 -7.41 4.49 -0.50
C PHE A 19 -6.58 3.79 0.57
N ILE A 20 -5.39 4.31 0.90
CA ILE A 20 -4.56 3.79 1.98
C ILE A 20 -5.37 3.79 3.27
N SER A 21 -5.98 4.94 3.64
CA SER A 21 -6.77 5.05 4.87
C SER A 21 -7.99 4.12 4.87
N ILE A 22 -8.72 4.01 3.76
CA ILE A 22 -9.88 3.09 3.68
C ILE A 22 -9.43 1.65 3.87
N ILE A 23 -8.34 1.24 3.23
CA ILE A 23 -7.83 -0.13 3.32
C ILE A 23 -7.26 -0.39 4.71
N ASP A 24 -6.53 0.56 5.31
CA ASP A 24 -6.05 0.51 6.69
C ASP A 24 -7.22 0.22 7.66
N ASP A 25 -8.31 0.99 7.59
CA ASP A 25 -9.52 0.75 8.41
C ASP A 25 -10.15 -0.63 8.17
N ILE A 26 -10.11 -1.13 6.91
CA ILE A 26 -10.58 -2.48 6.59
C ILE A 26 -9.75 -3.53 7.34
N TYR A 27 -8.42 -3.42 7.38
CA TYR A 27 -7.55 -4.38 8.05
C TYR A 27 -7.53 -4.23 9.57
N ASP A 28 -7.62 -3.00 10.09
CA ASP A 28 -7.47 -2.70 11.51
C ASP A 28 -8.74 -2.95 12.33
N VAL A 29 -9.92 -2.66 11.78
CA VAL A 29 -11.17 -2.65 12.57
C VAL A 29 -12.38 -3.30 11.92
N TYR A 30 -12.47 -3.35 10.59
CA TYR A 30 -13.72 -3.72 9.93
C TYR A 30 -13.76 -5.18 9.42
N GLY A 31 -12.72 -5.62 8.72
CA GLY A 31 -12.67 -6.92 8.07
C GLY A 31 -12.40 -8.06 9.03
N THR A 32 -13.01 -9.23 8.77
CA THR A 32 -12.63 -10.47 9.46
C THR A 32 -11.35 -11.05 8.85
N LEU A 33 -10.56 -11.80 9.64
CA LEU A 33 -9.30 -12.36 9.14
C LEU A 33 -9.47 -13.16 7.83
N ASP A 34 -10.52 -13.96 7.69
CA ASP A 34 -10.80 -14.72 6.45
C ASP A 34 -11.06 -13.80 5.24
N GLU A 35 -11.76 -12.68 5.45
CA GLU A 35 -11.97 -11.67 4.40
C GLU A 35 -10.67 -10.94 4.04
N LEU A 36 -9.82 -10.64 5.03
CA LEU A 36 -8.53 -9.97 4.82
C LEU A 36 -7.56 -10.85 4.01
N GLU A 37 -7.58 -12.16 4.23
CA GLU A 37 -6.84 -13.14 3.42
C GLU A 37 -7.29 -13.09 1.94
N LEU A 38 -8.61 -13.14 1.71
CA LEU A 38 -9.18 -13.06 0.36
C LEU A 38 -8.85 -11.73 -0.32
N PHE A 39 -8.97 -10.61 0.40
CA PHE A 39 -8.65 -9.29 -0.12
C PHE A 39 -7.15 -9.17 -0.47
N THR A 40 -6.27 -9.69 0.39
CA THR A 40 -4.82 -9.71 0.11
C THR A 40 -4.51 -10.52 -1.15
N VAL A 41 -5.13 -11.69 -1.33
CA VAL A 41 -4.97 -12.52 -2.54
C VAL A 41 -5.48 -11.80 -3.79
N ALA A 42 -6.63 -11.13 -3.69
CA ALA A 42 -7.18 -10.35 -4.81
C ALA A 42 -6.25 -9.22 -5.24
N ILE A 43 -5.64 -8.51 -4.29
CA ILE A 43 -4.64 -7.46 -4.54
C ILE A 43 -3.36 -8.07 -5.15
N GLN A 44 -2.89 -9.21 -4.67
CA GLN A 44 -1.70 -9.85 -5.23
C GLN A 44 -1.87 -10.28 -6.68
N ARG A 45 -3.06 -10.78 -7.04
CA ARG A 45 -3.37 -11.23 -8.40
C ARG A 45 -3.67 -10.07 -9.34
N TRP A 46 -4.23 -8.97 -8.81
CA TRP A 46 -4.61 -7.78 -9.56
C TRP A 46 -5.51 -8.10 -10.77
N ASP A 47 -6.43 -9.06 -10.62
CA ASP A 47 -7.40 -9.47 -11.63
C ASP A 47 -8.83 -9.18 -11.14
N THR A 48 -9.60 -8.49 -11.98
CA THR A 48 -11.03 -8.22 -11.79
C THR A 48 -11.87 -9.46 -11.45
N LYS A 49 -11.47 -10.66 -11.86
CA LYS A 49 -12.19 -11.91 -11.53
C LYS A 49 -12.14 -12.26 -10.05
N GLU A 50 -11.13 -11.80 -9.32
CA GLU A 50 -11.02 -12.05 -7.88
C GLU A 50 -12.14 -11.37 -7.07
N MET A 51 -12.81 -10.37 -7.66
CA MET A 51 -13.94 -9.69 -7.03
C MET A 51 -15.09 -10.65 -6.67
N GLU A 52 -15.27 -11.74 -7.41
CA GLU A 52 -16.36 -12.70 -7.15
C GLU A 52 -16.24 -13.38 -5.78
N GLN A 53 -15.02 -13.45 -5.23
CA GLN A 53 -14.74 -14.06 -3.94
C GLN A 53 -14.85 -13.05 -2.77
N LEU A 54 -14.98 -11.75 -3.06
CA LEU A 54 -14.97 -10.70 -2.05
C LEU A 54 -16.40 -10.33 -1.58
N PRO A 55 -16.56 -9.93 -0.30
CA PRO A 55 -17.81 -9.33 0.17
C PRO A 55 -18.09 -8.00 -0.55
N ASP A 56 -19.36 -7.58 -0.61
CA ASP A 56 -19.82 -6.44 -1.41
C ASP A 56 -19.01 -5.15 -1.14
N TYR A 57 -18.71 -4.84 0.12
CA TYR A 57 -17.97 -3.63 0.49
C TYR A 57 -16.52 -3.64 -0.02
N MET A 58 -15.84 -4.79 0.05
CA MET A 58 -14.49 -4.96 -0.47
C MET A 58 -14.45 -4.90 -2.00
N ARG A 59 -15.48 -5.42 -2.69
CA ARG A 59 -15.56 -5.31 -4.16
C ARG A 59 -15.57 -3.86 -4.63
N VAL A 60 -16.36 -3.01 -3.97
CA VAL A 60 -16.42 -1.58 -4.30
C VAL A 60 -15.06 -0.92 -4.11
N CYS A 61 -14.40 -1.19 -2.98
CA CYS A 61 -13.06 -0.68 -2.69
C CYS A 61 -12.03 -1.17 -3.73
N TYR A 62 -12.02 -2.47 -4.01
CA TYR A 62 -11.10 -3.10 -4.97
C TYR A 62 -11.28 -2.55 -6.38
N LEU A 63 -12.51 -2.47 -6.88
CA LEU A 63 -12.80 -1.94 -8.21
C LEU A 63 -12.38 -0.47 -8.34
N ALA A 64 -12.62 0.33 -7.30
CA ALA A 64 -12.20 1.73 -7.29
C ALA A 64 -10.66 1.86 -7.28
N LEU A 65 -9.97 0.98 -6.57
CA LEU A 65 -8.51 0.93 -6.48
C LEU A 65 -7.86 0.63 -7.84
N ILE A 66 -8.22 -0.50 -8.46
CA ILE A 66 -7.63 -0.96 -9.73
C ILE A 66 -7.87 0.03 -10.88
N ASN A 67 -8.99 0.75 -10.84
CA ASN A 67 -9.29 1.78 -11.83
C ASN A 67 -8.51 3.08 -11.61
N THR A 68 -7.91 3.27 -10.43
CA THR A 68 -7.22 4.53 -10.06
C THR A 68 -5.70 4.42 -10.12
N THR A 69 -5.10 3.28 -9.79
CA THR A 69 -3.65 3.18 -9.52
C THR A 69 -3.01 1.91 -10.07
N ASN A 70 -2.98 1.75 -11.40
CA ASN A 70 -2.39 0.56 -12.03
C ASN A 70 -0.85 0.56 -11.99
N GLU A 71 -0.22 1.73 -12.00
CA GLU A 71 1.24 1.87 -12.05
C GLU A 71 1.94 1.42 -10.76
N VAL A 72 1.20 1.31 -9.66
CA VAL A 72 1.72 0.97 -8.32
C VAL A 72 1.06 -0.29 -7.73
N ALA A 73 0.62 -1.20 -8.59
CA ALA A 73 0.00 -2.47 -8.20
C ALA A 73 0.94 -3.31 -7.29
N HIS A 74 2.23 -3.28 -7.55
CA HIS A 74 3.23 -4.00 -6.75
C HIS A 74 3.28 -3.46 -5.31
N GLU A 75 3.31 -2.15 -5.14
CA GLU A 75 3.35 -1.50 -3.83
C GLU A 75 2.05 -1.74 -3.04
N TRP A 76 0.90 -1.86 -3.72
CA TRP A 76 -0.37 -2.22 -3.07
C TRP A 76 -0.32 -3.64 -2.51
N SER A 77 0.31 -4.56 -3.25
CA SER A 77 0.55 -5.94 -2.81
C SER A 77 1.41 -6.00 -1.55
N ASP A 78 2.52 -5.26 -1.53
CA ASP A 78 3.39 -5.19 -0.34
C ASP A 78 2.69 -4.56 0.86
N LEU A 79 1.95 -3.47 0.64
CA LEU A 79 1.20 -2.80 1.70
C LEU A 79 0.13 -3.73 2.31
N CYS A 80 -0.69 -4.37 1.48
CA CYS A 80 -1.73 -5.29 1.96
C CYS A 80 -1.15 -6.51 2.67
N LYS A 81 -0.01 -7.06 2.21
CA LYS A 81 0.69 -8.13 2.95
C LYS A 81 1.17 -7.66 4.32
N SER A 82 1.66 -6.43 4.42
CA SER A 82 2.13 -5.87 5.69
C SER A 82 0.98 -5.65 6.68
N TYR A 83 -0.19 -5.20 6.19
CA TYR A 83 -1.41 -5.10 6.99
C TYR A 83 -1.93 -6.48 7.43
N LEU A 84 -1.97 -7.46 6.51
CA LEU A 84 -2.38 -8.82 6.85
C LEU A 84 -1.48 -9.43 7.93
N ARG A 85 -0.17 -9.15 7.89
CA ARG A 85 0.77 -9.63 8.91
C ARG A 85 0.44 -9.04 10.28
N GLU A 86 0.16 -7.75 10.36
CA GLU A 86 -0.26 -7.07 11.60
C GLU A 86 -1.59 -7.62 12.12
N ALA A 87 -2.59 -7.80 11.23
CA ALA A 87 -3.85 -8.44 11.58
C ALA A 87 -3.63 -9.85 12.15
N ARG A 88 -2.82 -10.69 11.49
CA ARG A 88 -2.50 -12.04 11.99
C ARG A 88 -1.83 -12.02 13.37
N TRP A 89 -0.93 -11.07 13.62
CA TRP A 89 -0.35 -10.90 14.96
C TRP A 89 -1.41 -10.58 16.00
N TYR A 90 -2.31 -9.65 15.69
CA TYR A 90 -3.42 -9.27 16.56
C TYR A 90 -4.34 -10.47 16.87
N TYR A 91 -4.86 -11.14 15.84
CA TYR A 91 -5.81 -12.27 15.99
C TYR A 91 -5.21 -13.48 16.72
N SER A 92 -3.91 -13.73 16.55
CA SER A 92 -3.22 -14.83 17.25
C SER A 92 -2.75 -14.47 18.66
N GLY A 93 -2.79 -13.19 19.05
CA GLY A 93 -2.18 -12.68 20.27
C GLY A 93 -0.64 -12.74 20.25
N TYR A 94 -0.04 -12.90 19.07
CA TYR A 94 1.41 -12.92 18.89
C TYR A 94 2.01 -11.54 19.17
N LYS A 95 3.15 -11.54 19.86
CA LYS A 95 3.87 -10.31 20.23
C LYS A 95 5.22 -10.31 19.52
N PRO A 96 5.37 -9.59 18.39
CA PRO A 96 6.63 -9.53 17.67
C PRO A 96 7.71 -8.83 18.51
N SER A 97 8.97 -9.13 18.22
CA SER A 97 10.08 -8.31 18.72
C SER A 97 10.04 -6.92 18.08
N LEU A 98 10.77 -5.95 18.64
CA LEU A 98 10.88 -4.62 18.02
C LEU A 98 11.47 -4.70 16.61
N GLU A 99 12.47 -5.55 16.40
CA GLU A 99 13.10 -5.75 15.09
C GLU A 99 12.11 -6.34 14.09
N GLU A 100 11.39 -7.39 14.47
CA GLU A 100 10.40 -8.03 13.60
C GLU A 100 9.24 -7.08 13.28
N TYR A 101 8.75 -6.34 14.29
CA TYR A 101 7.74 -5.31 14.09
C TYR A 101 8.24 -4.26 13.10
N MET A 102 9.44 -3.72 13.32
CA MET A 102 9.99 -2.65 12.48
C MET A 102 10.28 -3.08 11.05
N ASP A 103 10.58 -4.36 10.81
CA ASP A 103 10.73 -4.93 9.47
C ASP A 103 9.41 -5.02 8.68
N ASN A 104 8.26 -5.00 9.36
CA ASN A 104 6.94 -4.86 8.75
C ASN A 104 6.46 -3.40 8.74
N ALA A 105 6.66 -2.70 9.85
CA ALA A 105 6.05 -1.41 10.15
C ALA A 105 6.48 -0.29 9.20
N TRP A 106 7.68 -0.38 8.62
CA TRP A 106 8.15 0.57 7.60
C TRP A 106 7.41 0.44 6.26
N VAL A 107 6.78 -0.71 5.99
CA VAL A 107 5.90 -0.90 4.82
C VAL A 107 4.46 -0.51 5.17
N SER A 108 3.94 -0.98 6.30
CA SER A 108 2.54 -0.74 6.70
C SER A 108 2.22 0.73 6.98
N ILE A 109 3.23 1.59 7.13
CA ILE A 109 3.04 3.05 7.23
C ILE A 109 2.74 3.70 5.86
N ALA A 110 2.74 2.91 4.78
CA ALA A 110 2.42 3.30 3.40
C ALA A 110 3.30 4.39 2.77
N VAL A 111 4.32 4.90 3.48
CA VAL A 111 5.30 5.85 2.93
C VAL A 111 6.01 5.30 1.69
N PRO A 112 6.44 4.02 1.64
CA PRO A 112 7.04 3.47 0.42
C PRO A 112 6.12 3.58 -0.80
N MET A 113 4.85 3.20 -0.65
CA MET A 113 3.80 3.36 -1.67
C MET A 113 3.69 4.81 -2.15
N VAL A 114 3.56 5.77 -1.22
CA VAL A 114 3.40 7.19 -1.56
C VAL A 114 4.62 7.74 -2.31
N LEU A 115 5.84 7.35 -1.91
CA LEU A 115 7.07 7.80 -2.55
C LEU A 115 7.27 7.19 -3.94
N VAL A 116 6.95 5.91 -4.13
CA VAL A 116 7.02 5.27 -5.45
C VAL A 116 5.98 5.87 -6.39
N HIS A 117 4.74 6.03 -5.94
CA HIS A 117 3.72 6.70 -6.75
C HIS A 117 4.13 8.14 -7.10
N ALA A 118 4.75 8.84 -6.16
CA ALA A 118 5.27 10.18 -6.42
C ALA A 118 6.36 10.20 -7.49
N LEU A 119 7.23 9.19 -7.51
CA LEU A 119 8.27 9.06 -8.52
C LEU A 119 7.68 8.88 -9.93
N PHE A 120 6.67 8.04 -10.09
CA PHE A 120 5.94 7.85 -11.36
C PHE A 120 5.23 9.12 -11.82
N LEU A 121 4.71 9.93 -10.90
CA LEU A 121 3.96 11.16 -11.24
C LEU A 121 4.85 12.35 -11.58
N VAL A 122 6.10 12.37 -11.12
CA VAL A 122 7.03 13.50 -11.30
C VAL A 122 8.09 13.23 -12.37
N THR A 123 8.48 11.97 -12.56
CA THR A 123 9.60 11.62 -13.44
C THR A 123 9.08 11.22 -14.81
N ASN A 124 9.49 11.95 -15.84
CA ASN A 124 9.18 11.61 -17.23
C ASN A 124 10.32 12.05 -18.17
N PRO A 125 10.99 11.14 -18.91
CA PRO A 125 10.79 9.69 -18.91
C PRO A 125 11.39 9.01 -17.67
N ILE A 126 10.81 7.88 -17.28
CA ILE A 126 11.37 7.02 -16.23
C ILE A 126 12.44 6.13 -16.86
N THR A 127 13.64 6.10 -16.28
CA THR A 127 14.73 5.25 -16.77
C THR A 127 14.55 3.81 -16.29
N LYS A 128 15.13 2.86 -17.03
CA LYS A 128 15.07 1.44 -16.67
C LYS A 128 15.78 1.18 -15.33
N GLU A 129 16.89 1.87 -15.10
CA GLU A 129 17.67 1.78 -13.86
C GLU A 129 16.87 2.29 -12.66
N ALA A 130 16.07 3.35 -12.85
CA ALA A 130 15.18 3.84 -11.81
C ALA A 130 14.09 2.80 -11.48
N LEU A 131 13.49 2.17 -12.49
CA LEU A 131 12.51 1.08 -12.29
C LEU A 131 13.13 -0.11 -11.54
N GLU A 132 14.32 -0.56 -11.96
CA GLU A 132 15.03 -1.67 -11.32
C GLU A 132 15.40 -1.35 -9.86
N SER A 133 15.76 -0.09 -9.58
CA SER A 133 16.08 0.35 -8.22
C SER A 133 14.86 0.39 -7.31
N ILE A 134 13.67 0.69 -7.82
CA ILE A 134 12.42 0.76 -7.04
C ILE A 134 11.99 -0.62 -6.56
N SER A 135 12.20 -1.67 -7.38
CA SER A 135 11.76 -3.05 -7.08
C SER A 135 12.29 -3.59 -5.75
N ASN A 136 13.40 -3.08 -5.25
CA ASN A 136 14.01 -3.48 -3.97
C ASN A 136 13.89 -2.42 -2.86
N TYR A 137 13.15 -1.33 -3.11
CA TYR A 137 13.09 -0.12 -2.29
C TYR A 137 14.46 0.46 -1.93
N PRO A 138 14.88 1.58 -2.55
CA PRO A 138 16.11 2.25 -2.19
C PRO A 138 16.17 2.62 -0.70
N ASP A 139 17.36 2.62 -0.12
CA ASP A 139 17.64 2.97 1.28
C ASP A 139 16.94 4.26 1.73
N ILE A 140 16.85 5.25 0.85
CA ILE A 140 16.18 6.53 1.13
C ILE A 140 14.68 6.37 1.40
N ILE A 141 14.01 5.44 0.70
CA ILE A 141 12.59 5.14 0.91
C ILE A 141 12.42 4.47 2.28
N ARG A 142 13.20 3.43 2.57
CA ARG A 142 13.15 2.72 3.86
C ARG A 142 13.40 3.67 5.02
N ARG A 143 14.46 4.49 4.96
CA ARG A 143 14.79 5.47 6.02
C ARG A 143 13.69 6.50 6.21
N SER A 144 13.11 7.02 5.11
CA SER A 144 12.01 7.99 5.19
C SER A 144 10.78 7.38 5.87
N ALA A 145 10.44 6.14 5.50
CA ALA A 145 9.33 5.41 6.09
C ALA A 145 9.55 5.10 7.58
N THR A 146 10.77 4.67 7.96
CA THR A 146 11.14 4.45 9.36
C THR A 146 11.00 5.73 10.20
N ILE A 147 11.45 6.88 9.68
CA ILE A 147 11.29 8.17 10.39
C ILE A 147 9.82 8.50 10.60
N PHE A 148 8.98 8.30 9.58
CA PHE A 148 7.55 8.58 9.67
C PHE A 148 6.84 7.64 10.65
N ARG A 149 7.17 6.34 10.63
CA ARG A 149 6.59 5.35 11.55
C ARG A 149 6.92 5.62 13.02
N LEU A 150 8.11 6.14 13.29
CA LEU A 150 8.60 6.35 14.66
C LEU A 150 8.27 7.74 15.24
N ARG A 151 7.66 8.63 14.46
CA ARG A 151 7.37 10.02 14.87
C ARG A 151 5.95 10.23 15.35
#